data_AF-A0A7S2Y670-F1
#
_entry.id   AF-A0A7S2Y670-F1
#
_cell.length_a   1.000
_cell.length_b   1.000
_cell.length_c   1.000
_cell.angle_alpha   90.00
_cell.angle_beta   90.00
_cell.angle_gamma   90.00
#
_symmetry.space_group_name_H-M   'P 1'
#
loop_
_entity.id
_entity.type
_entity.pdbx_description
1 polymer ?
#
loop_
_entity_poly.entity_id
_entity_poly.type
_entity_poly.pdbx_seq_one_letter_code
_entity_poly.pdbx_strand_id
1 'polypeptide(L)'
;MQYSLDQQQTVQAALETHTHRMIRKTTSENLCTTVIQVDPSLYRDLSDVMSSVDGTLEILEQVVMSQQGDMDLEQQLEINNRKQQVADQVGVSRDEEDGQDSDVEDLVEKLESIRHTSGADEDDDKHDDKHVSLNGDDDDDDDIYNGSAPSSRKQQKKNRKKSKKQKRREQEEEEERLRIAENEKRRQEERQQKLGQKKTPGEEEQSAAPNITPPRQQEKGQDGAKSCNTCGGAFANAAEYRAHFRSDWHRFNQKLKLKGVTPVSEEEFLLCDADTFFGGV
;
A
#
# COMPACT_ATOMS: atom_id res chain seq x y z
N MET A 1 46.22 12.77 19.13
CA MET A 1 45.40 13.45 20.16
C MET A 1 44.74 12.34 20.96
N GLN A 2 45.13 12.16 22.22
CA GLN A 2 44.49 11.16 23.09
C GLN A 2 43.12 11.71 23.51
N TYR A 3 42.05 11.01 23.16
CA TYR A 3 40.73 11.31 23.70
C TYR A 3 40.77 11.20 25.23
N SER A 4 40.16 12.16 25.91
CA SER A 4 40.03 12.10 27.37
C SER A 4 39.25 10.83 27.75
N LEU A 5 39.66 10.14 28.81
CA LEU A 5 38.95 8.98 29.35
C LEU A 5 37.46 9.28 29.57
N ASP A 6 37.17 10.54 29.94
CA ASP A 6 35.83 11.06 30.20
C ASP A 6 34.96 11.12 28.93
N GLN A 7 35.56 11.48 27.78
CA GLN A 7 34.87 11.49 26.49
C GLN A 7 34.55 10.06 26.03
N GLN A 8 35.49 9.13 26.22
CA GLN A 8 35.25 7.72 25.90
C GLN A 8 34.12 7.12 26.75
N GLN A 9 34.08 7.47 28.04
CA GLN A 9 33.05 6.99 28.96
C GLN A 9 31.68 7.59 28.66
N THR A 10 31.63 8.88 28.28
CA THR A 10 30.40 9.56 27.84
C THR A 10 29.80 8.90 26.60
N VAL A 11 30.62 8.66 25.58
CA VAL A 11 30.19 7.97 24.35
C VAL A 11 29.72 6.57 24.66
N GLN A 12 30.46 5.83 25.49
CA GLN A 12 30.08 4.47 25.85
C GLN A 12 28.72 4.42 26.58
N ALA A 13 28.51 5.31 27.57
CA ALA A 13 27.24 5.37 28.30
C ALA A 13 26.05 5.73 27.38
N ALA A 14 26.27 6.68 26.46
CA ALA A 14 25.26 7.03 25.46
C ALA A 14 24.94 5.85 24.53
N LEU A 15 25.97 5.13 24.07
CA LEU A 15 25.78 3.93 23.25
C LEU A 15 25.02 2.85 24.01
N GLU A 16 25.36 2.57 25.27
CA GLU A 16 24.65 1.57 26.09
C GLU A 16 23.17 1.92 26.29
N THR A 17 22.82 3.21 26.30
CA THR A 17 21.43 3.67 26.47
C THR A 17 20.62 3.59 25.18
N HIS A 18 21.25 3.76 24.01
CA HIS A 18 20.57 3.93 22.72
C HIS A 18 20.79 2.79 21.72
N THR A 19 21.58 1.76 22.08
CA THR A 19 21.89 0.66 21.17
C THR A 19 21.01 -0.56 21.42
N HIS A 20 20.43 -1.07 20.34
CA HIS A 20 19.76 -2.36 20.37
C HIS A 20 20.78 -3.51 20.29
N ARG A 21 21.87 -3.30 19.53
CA ARG A 21 22.94 -4.27 19.37
C ARG A 21 24.24 -3.62 18.92
N MET A 22 25.36 -3.95 19.56
CA MET A 22 26.70 -3.63 19.06
C MET A 22 27.16 -4.70 18.08
N ILE A 23 27.54 -4.30 16.86
CA ILE A 23 27.97 -5.22 15.81
C ILE A 23 29.49 -5.41 15.86
N ARG A 24 30.23 -4.30 15.90
CA ARG A 24 31.69 -4.32 15.88
C ARG A 24 32.26 -3.08 16.58
N LYS A 25 33.32 -3.26 17.35
CA LYS A 25 34.15 -2.17 17.87
C LYS A 25 35.59 -2.40 17.43
N THR A 26 36.25 -1.35 16.95
CA THR A 26 37.64 -1.38 16.55
C THR A 26 38.33 -0.18 17.16
N THR A 27 39.32 -0.44 18.02
CA THR A 27 40.09 0.59 18.71
C THR A 27 41.52 0.54 18.21
N SER A 28 42.01 1.66 17.69
CA SER A 28 43.41 1.90 17.35
C SER A 28 43.98 3.00 18.25
N GLU A 29 45.29 3.25 18.20
CA GLU A 29 45.96 4.22 19.08
C GLU A 29 45.36 5.64 19.01
N ASN A 30 44.73 6.01 17.88
CA ASN A 30 44.21 7.36 17.65
C ASN A 30 42.76 7.41 17.17
N LEU A 31 42.13 6.27 16.88
CA LEU A 31 40.78 6.22 16.32
C LEU A 31 39.99 5.06 16.94
N CYS A 32 38.77 5.36 17.38
CA CYS A 32 37.80 4.35 17.82
C CYS A 32 36.62 4.36 16.85
N THR A 33 36.37 3.23 16.20
CA THR A 33 35.23 3.04 15.31
C THR A 33 34.29 2.01 15.91
N THR A 34 33.02 2.38 16.08
CA THR A 34 32.00 1.47 16.59
C THR A 34 30.84 1.39 15.61
N VAL A 35 30.50 0.18 15.19
CA VAL A 35 29.34 -0.11 14.35
C VAL A 35 28.25 -0.68 15.23
N ILE A 36 27.10 -0.03 15.20
CA ILE A 36 25.97 -0.28 16.10
C ILE A 36 24.67 -0.34 15.29
N GLN A 37 23.73 -1.15 15.76
CA GLN A 37 22.35 -1.15 15.29
C GLN A 37 21.52 -0.30 16.25
N VAL A 38 20.88 0.73 15.70
CA VAL A 38 20.14 1.75 16.45
C VAL A 38 18.81 2.02 15.77
N ASP A 39 17.78 2.29 16.57
CA ASP A 39 16.48 2.72 16.08
C ASP A 39 16.58 4.12 15.42
N PRO A 40 16.01 4.34 14.23
CA PRO A 40 16.05 5.64 13.55
C PRO A 40 15.57 6.83 14.39
N SER A 41 14.66 6.60 15.36
CA SER A 41 14.18 7.64 16.26
C SER A 41 15.27 8.24 17.16
N LEU A 42 16.37 7.51 17.39
CA LEU A 42 17.46 7.90 18.29
C LEU A 42 18.62 8.60 17.55
N TYR A 43 18.52 8.83 16.24
CA TYR A 43 19.60 9.44 15.46
C TYR A 43 19.92 10.87 15.91
N ARG A 44 18.93 11.61 16.39
CA ARG A 44 19.13 12.97 16.92
C ARG A 44 19.98 12.95 18.18
N ASP A 45 19.61 12.10 19.14
CA ASP A 45 20.31 11.99 20.42
C ASP A 45 21.77 11.54 20.20
N LEU A 46 22.01 10.59 19.30
CA LEU A 46 23.36 10.18 18.94
C LEU A 46 24.15 11.28 18.23
N SER A 47 23.51 12.06 17.36
CA SER A 47 24.16 13.20 16.71
C SER A 47 24.61 14.26 17.73
N ASP A 48 23.79 14.52 18.75
CA ASP A 48 24.11 15.47 19.81
C ASP A 48 25.28 14.96 20.67
N VAL A 49 25.29 13.67 21.00
CA VAL A 49 26.40 13.03 21.72
C VAL A 49 27.68 13.06 20.87
N MET A 50 27.63 12.74 19.58
CA MET A 50 28.81 12.78 18.69
C MET A 50 29.38 14.19 18.55
N SER A 51 28.51 15.20 18.53
CA SER A 51 28.93 16.61 18.52
C SER A 51 29.70 17.02 19.78
N SER A 52 29.46 16.35 20.91
CA SER A 52 30.19 16.61 22.17
C SER A 52 31.61 16.04 22.20
N VAL A 53 31.91 15.06 21.34
CA VAL A 53 33.18 14.30 21.35
C VAL A 53 34.02 14.47 20.09
N ASP A 54 33.70 15.46 19.24
CA ASP A 54 34.36 15.66 17.93
C ASP A 54 34.31 14.39 17.06
N GLY A 55 33.22 13.64 17.18
CA GLY A 55 32.97 12.39 16.46
C GLY A 55 32.15 12.60 15.19
N THR A 56 32.21 11.62 14.29
CA THR A 56 31.36 11.58 13.09
C THR A 56 30.40 10.39 13.16
N LEU A 57 29.13 10.64 12.82
CA LEU A 57 28.10 9.61 12.70
C LEU A 57 27.84 9.37 11.22
N GLU A 58 28.02 8.12 10.77
CA GLU A 58 27.75 7.70 9.39
C GLU A 58 26.72 6.57 9.40
N ILE A 59 25.71 6.68 8.54
CA ILE A 59 24.69 5.65 8.36
C ILE A 59 25.19 4.68 7.30
N LEU A 60 25.61 3.49 7.72
CA LEU A 60 26.13 2.46 6.80
C LEU A 60 25.02 1.72 6.05
N GLU A 61 23.97 1.34 6.76
CA GLU A 61 22.86 0.55 6.21
C GLU A 61 21.57 0.88 6.95
N GLN A 62 20.48 1.11 6.20
CA GLN A 62 19.16 1.32 6.76
C GLN A 62 18.29 0.10 6.46
N VAL A 63 18.13 -0.76 7.46
CA VAL A 63 17.21 -1.90 7.37
C VAL A 63 15.83 -1.43 7.83
N VAL A 64 14.95 -1.15 6.87
CA VAL A 64 13.53 -0.98 7.18
C VAL A 64 12.94 -2.38 7.32
N MET A 65 12.78 -2.85 8.56
CA MET A 65 11.89 -3.97 8.82
C MET A 65 10.49 -3.45 8.55
N SER A 66 10.00 -3.59 7.32
CA SER A 66 8.57 -3.52 7.06
C SER A 66 7.94 -4.48 8.05
N GLN A 67 7.22 -3.93 9.03
CA GLN A 67 6.39 -4.74 9.91
C GLN A 67 5.64 -5.72 9.00
N GLN A 68 5.74 -7.02 9.31
CA GLN A 68 4.99 -8.09 8.65
C GLN A 68 3.58 -7.60 8.33
N GLY A 69 3.34 -7.20 7.08
CA GLY A 69 2.18 -6.39 6.72
C GLY A 69 2.27 -5.77 5.33
N ASP A 70 3.46 -5.34 4.89
CA ASP A 70 3.73 -4.96 3.50
C ASP A 70 4.78 -5.91 2.88
N MET A 71 4.56 -7.22 3.02
CA MET A 71 4.94 -8.07 1.88
C MET A 71 3.93 -7.74 0.81
N ASP A 72 4.43 -7.24 -0.32
CA ASP A 72 3.63 -6.99 -1.51
C ASP A 72 2.73 -8.21 -1.73
N LEU A 73 1.41 -8.03 -1.64
CA LEU A 73 0.44 -9.13 -1.69
C LEU A 73 0.66 -9.95 -2.97
N GLU A 74 1.13 -9.26 -4.01
CA GLU A 74 1.55 -9.81 -5.30
C GLU A 74 2.74 -10.77 -5.18
N GLN A 75 3.79 -10.42 -4.43
CA GLN A 75 4.94 -11.31 -4.22
C GLN A 75 4.57 -12.55 -3.37
N GLN A 76 3.70 -12.38 -2.38
CA GLN A 76 3.19 -13.51 -1.59
C GLN A 76 2.29 -14.44 -2.44
N LEU A 77 1.44 -13.87 -3.30
CA LEU A 77 0.62 -14.61 -4.25
C LEU A 77 1.48 -15.35 -5.26
N GLU A 78 2.56 -14.75 -5.75
CA GLU A 78 3.49 -15.39 -6.69
C GLU A 78 4.22 -16.57 -6.05
N ILE A 79 4.69 -16.42 -4.81
CA ILE A 79 5.29 -17.53 -4.04
C ILE A 79 4.27 -18.65 -3.82
N ASN A 80 3.03 -18.33 -3.44
CA ASN A 80 1.99 -19.33 -3.22
C ASN A 80 1.57 -20.02 -4.52
N ASN A 81 1.46 -19.29 -5.63
CA ASN A 81 1.13 -19.84 -6.93
C ASN A 81 2.26 -20.75 -7.44
N ARG A 82 3.52 -20.37 -7.23
CA ARG A 82 4.67 -21.22 -7.54
C ARG A 82 4.69 -22.49 -6.69
N LYS A 83 4.38 -22.41 -5.40
CA LYS A 83 4.22 -23.60 -4.53
C LYS A 83 3.08 -24.50 -4.99
N GLN A 84 1.94 -23.94 -5.38
CA GLN A 84 0.79 -24.68 -5.91
C GLN A 84 1.13 -25.40 -7.22
N GLN A 85 1.80 -24.71 -8.15
CA GLN A 85 2.24 -25.29 -9.42
C GLN A 85 3.25 -26.43 -9.22
N VAL A 86 4.14 -26.32 -8.23
CA VAL A 86 5.08 -27.39 -7.88
C VAL A 86 4.32 -28.57 -7.25
N ALA A 87 3.37 -28.33 -6.35
CA ALA A 87 2.56 -29.38 -5.75
C ALA A 87 1.74 -30.17 -6.80
N ASP A 88 1.14 -29.46 -7.76
CA ASP A 88 0.37 -30.06 -8.86
C ASP A 88 1.27 -30.86 -9.82
N GLN A 89 2.52 -30.41 -10.07
CA GLN A 89 3.48 -31.14 -10.92
C GLN A 89 4.01 -32.43 -10.27
N VAL A 90 4.14 -32.45 -8.94
CA VAL A 90 4.67 -33.62 -8.21
C VAL A 90 3.54 -34.61 -7.87
N GLY A 91 2.28 -34.28 -8.16
CA GLY A 91 1.15 -35.18 -7.94
C GLY A 91 0.96 -35.55 -6.46
N VAL A 92 1.36 -34.67 -5.56
CA VAL A 92 1.21 -34.88 -4.12
C VAL A 92 -0.23 -34.53 -3.77
N SER A 93 -1.10 -35.53 -3.77
CA SER A 93 -2.42 -35.44 -3.16
C SER A 93 -2.22 -34.95 -1.73
N ARG A 94 -2.81 -33.80 -1.40
CA ARG A 94 -2.79 -33.22 -0.07
C ARG A 94 -3.74 -34.04 0.81
N ASP A 95 -3.28 -35.20 1.25
CA ASP A 95 -3.88 -35.90 2.37
C ASP A 95 -3.61 -35.05 3.61
N GLU A 96 -4.68 -34.50 4.17
CA GLU A 96 -4.65 -33.76 5.43
C GLU A 96 -4.33 -34.73 6.56
N GLU A 97 -3.05 -34.95 6.83
CA GLU A 97 -2.61 -35.55 8.08
C GLU A 97 -1.68 -34.61 8.86
N ASP A 98 -2.14 -34.40 10.09
CA ASP A 98 -1.59 -33.82 11.30
C ASP A 98 -0.09 -33.43 11.34
N GLY A 99 0.16 -32.33 12.05
CA GLY A 99 1.39 -31.56 11.96
C GLY A 99 2.65 -32.26 12.45
N GLN A 100 3.73 -32.10 11.67
CA GLN A 100 5.11 -32.05 12.14
C GLN A 100 5.95 -31.28 11.11
N ASP A 101 6.34 -30.07 11.50
CA ASP A 101 7.24 -29.17 10.77
C ASP A 101 8.70 -29.63 10.99
N SER A 102 9.24 -30.43 10.07
CA SER A 102 10.69 -30.51 9.85
C SER A 102 10.99 -31.17 8.50
N ASP A 103 11.92 -30.58 7.75
CA ASP A 103 12.64 -31.16 6.60
C ASP A 103 12.06 -30.98 5.18
N VAL A 104 11.45 -29.82 4.90
CA VAL A 104 11.08 -29.42 3.51
C VAL A 104 12.22 -28.76 2.73
N GLU A 105 13.30 -28.28 3.37
CA GLU A 105 14.41 -27.62 2.65
C GLU A 105 15.34 -28.59 1.92
N ASP A 106 15.53 -29.83 2.42
CA ASP A 106 16.47 -30.80 1.84
C ASP A 106 15.95 -31.45 0.53
N LEU A 107 14.65 -31.36 0.27
CA LEU A 107 14.02 -31.90 -0.94
C LEU A 107 14.10 -30.96 -2.15
N VAL A 108 14.23 -29.65 -1.91
CA VAL A 108 14.29 -28.64 -2.99
C VAL A 108 15.61 -28.73 -3.74
N GLU A 109 16.73 -28.96 -3.05
CA GLU A 109 18.06 -29.07 -3.66
C GLU A 109 18.22 -30.36 -4.50
N LYS A 110 17.47 -31.42 -4.17
CA LYS A 110 17.52 -32.71 -4.89
C LYS A 110 16.74 -32.71 -6.21
N LEU A 111 15.78 -31.80 -6.38
CA LEU A 111 14.90 -31.71 -7.55
C LEU A 111 15.53 -30.93 -8.73
N GLU A 112 16.52 -30.05 -8.48
CA GLU A 112 17.21 -29.33 -9.55
C GLU A 112 18.12 -30.24 -10.40
N SER A 113 18.48 -31.43 -9.90
CA SER A 113 19.31 -32.40 -10.65
C SER A 113 18.56 -33.22 -11.71
N ILE A 114 17.22 -33.19 -11.77
CA ILE A 114 16.42 -34.12 -12.60
C ILE A 114 15.92 -33.48 -13.92
N ARG A 115 16.09 -32.17 -14.12
CA ARG A 115 15.41 -31.41 -15.20
C ARG A 115 16.02 -31.50 -16.61
N HIS A 116 16.58 -32.65 -16.99
CA HIS A 116 17.04 -32.92 -18.36
C HIS A 116 16.35 -34.14 -18.98
N THR A 117 15.01 -34.12 -19.15
CA THR A 117 14.33 -34.92 -20.19
C THR A 117 12.91 -34.40 -20.49
N SER A 118 12.63 -34.25 -21.78
CA SER A 118 11.34 -34.26 -22.49
C SER A 118 10.33 -33.13 -22.29
N GLY A 119 10.06 -32.43 -23.39
CA GLY A 119 8.76 -31.81 -23.70
C GLY A 119 7.99 -32.63 -24.73
N ALA A 120 6.69 -32.33 -24.88
CA ALA A 120 5.87 -32.45 -26.10
C ALA A 120 4.42 -31.97 -25.82
N ASP A 121 4.04 -30.95 -26.59
CA ASP A 121 2.76 -30.56 -27.24
C ASP A 121 1.44 -31.31 -26.99
N GLU A 122 0.30 -30.58 -27.00
CA GLU A 122 -0.73 -30.58 -28.10
C GLU A 122 -2.07 -29.84 -27.75
N ASP A 123 -2.40 -28.86 -28.60
CA ASP A 123 -3.67 -28.39 -29.24
C ASP A 123 -5.07 -28.69 -28.64
N ASP A 124 -5.95 -27.70 -28.40
CA ASP A 124 -6.84 -26.90 -29.29
C ASP A 124 -8.00 -27.69 -29.94
N ASP A 125 -9.25 -27.46 -29.50
CA ASP A 125 -10.39 -27.38 -30.43
C ASP A 125 -11.67 -26.75 -29.84
N LYS A 126 -12.29 -25.87 -30.62
CA LYS A 126 -13.51 -25.09 -30.34
C LYS A 126 -14.74 -25.75 -30.98
N HIS A 127 -15.90 -25.72 -30.31
CA HIS A 127 -17.18 -25.62 -31.02
C HIS A 127 -18.30 -24.99 -30.18
N ASP A 128 -18.92 -23.97 -30.78
CA ASP A 128 -20.17 -23.31 -30.43
C ASP A 128 -21.37 -24.26 -30.54
N ASP A 129 -22.30 -24.22 -29.58
CA ASP A 129 -23.73 -24.23 -29.95
C ASP A 129 -24.68 -23.73 -28.86
N LYS A 130 -25.64 -22.91 -29.32
CA LYS A 130 -26.69 -22.24 -28.54
C LYS A 130 -27.83 -23.20 -28.21
N HIS A 131 -28.27 -23.25 -26.95
CA HIS A 131 -29.69 -23.44 -26.67
C HIS A 131 -30.11 -22.83 -25.33
N VAL A 132 -31.10 -21.95 -25.42
CA VAL A 132 -31.85 -21.34 -24.33
C VAL A 132 -32.79 -22.40 -23.76
N SER A 133 -32.88 -22.50 -22.41
CA SER A 133 -34.11 -22.94 -21.74
C SER A 133 -34.08 -22.61 -20.24
N LEU A 134 -35.25 -22.15 -19.82
CA LEU A 134 -35.66 -21.58 -18.55
C LEU A 134 -36.01 -22.68 -17.52
N ASN A 135 -35.81 -22.32 -16.24
CA ASN A 135 -36.49 -22.77 -15.01
C ASN A 135 -36.38 -24.25 -14.57
N GLY A 136 -36.35 -24.45 -13.25
CA GLY A 136 -36.53 -25.75 -12.61
C GLY A 136 -35.74 -25.87 -11.31
N ASP A 137 -36.45 -25.62 -10.21
CA ASP A 137 -36.10 -25.91 -8.82
C ASP A 137 -35.76 -27.39 -8.56
N ASP A 138 -35.09 -27.61 -7.43
CA ASP A 138 -35.08 -28.80 -6.55
C ASP A 138 -34.74 -30.18 -7.14
N ASP A 139 -33.75 -30.84 -6.51
CA ASP A 139 -33.90 -32.18 -5.94
C ASP A 139 -32.53 -32.64 -5.39
N ASP A 140 -32.50 -32.78 -4.06
CA ASP A 140 -31.51 -33.57 -3.32
C ASP A 140 -31.71 -35.04 -3.68
N ASP A 141 -30.70 -35.67 -4.31
CA ASP A 141 -30.68 -37.10 -4.58
C ASP A 141 -29.33 -37.68 -4.12
N ASP A 142 -29.38 -38.40 -3.00
CA ASP A 142 -28.32 -39.23 -2.44
C ASP A 142 -28.09 -40.46 -3.33
N ASP A 143 -27.21 -40.33 -4.32
CA ASP A 143 -26.83 -41.46 -5.19
C ASP A 143 -25.68 -42.29 -4.61
N ILE A 144 -26.06 -43.48 -4.13
CA ILE A 144 -25.24 -44.65 -3.81
C ILE A 144 -24.18 -44.90 -4.91
N TYR A 145 -22.92 -44.97 -4.46
CA TYR A 145 -21.72 -45.15 -5.28
C TYR A 145 -21.63 -46.59 -5.83
N ASN A 146 -22.19 -46.84 -7.02
CA ASN A 146 -21.95 -48.08 -7.76
C ASN A 146 -20.79 -47.86 -8.76
N GLY A 147 -19.67 -48.58 -8.54
CA GLY A 147 -18.39 -48.42 -9.22
C GLY A 147 -18.34 -48.89 -10.68
N SER A 148 -19.17 -48.29 -11.55
CA SER A 148 -19.05 -48.42 -13.01
C SER A 148 -18.50 -47.12 -13.61
N ALA A 149 -17.47 -47.23 -14.44
CA ALA A 149 -16.79 -46.10 -15.09
C ALA A 149 -17.81 -45.10 -15.69
N PRO A 150 -17.68 -43.79 -15.41
CA PRO A 150 -18.67 -42.82 -15.80
C PRO A 150 -18.78 -42.75 -17.33
N SER A 151 -19.96 -43.07 -17.85
CA SER A 151 -20.30 -42.86 -19.26
C SER A 151 -20.00 -41.41 -19.67
N SER A 152 -19.32 -41.21 -20.81
CA SER A 152 -18.96 -39.92 -21.42
C SER A 152 -20.10 -38.88 -21.40
N ARG A 153 -21.35 -39.34 -21.49
CA ARG A 153 -22.56 -38.51 -21.42
C ARG A 153 -22.75 -37.80 -20.07
N LYS A 154 -22.34 -38.42 -18.94
CA LYS A 154 -22.41 -37.83 -17.60
C LYS A 154 -21.34 -36.75 -17.42
N GLN A 155 -20.16 -36.92 -18.03
CA GLN A 155 -19.08 -35.92 -18.02
C GLN A 155 -19.45 -34.68 -18.83
N GLN A 156 -20.04 -34.85 -20.02
CA GLN A 156 -20.51 -33.74 -20.85
C GLN A 156 -21.59 -32.89 -20.14
N LYS A 157 -22.52 -33.52 -19.42
CA LYS A 157 -23.53 -32.81 -18.60
C LYS A 157 -22.90 -32.01 -17.45
N LYS A 158 -21.89 -32.56 -16.77
CA LYS A 158 -21.16 -31.85 -15.70
C LYS A 158 -20.44 -30.61 -16.23
N ASN A 159 -19.79 -30.71 -17.39
CA ASN A 159 -19.08 -29.58 -18.01
C ASN A 159 -20.05 -28.46 -18.43
N ARG A 160 -21.21 -28.80 -19.01
CA ARG A 160 -22.25 -27.80 -19.35
C ARG A 160 -22.81 -27.10 -18.10
N LYS A 161 -23.02 -27.83 -17.00
CA LYS A 161 -23.46 -27.23 -15.73
C LYS A 161 -22.41 -26.28 -15.13
N LYS A 162 -21.12 -26.67 -15.16
CA LYS A 162 -20.01 -25.82 -14.69
C LYS A 162 -19.90 -24.53 -15.51
N SER A 163 -19.91 -24.64 -16.84
CA SER A 163 -19.87 -23.49 -17.75
C SER A 163 -21.05 -22.53 -17.54
N LYS A 164 -22.28 -23.04 -17.39
CA LYS A 164 -23.46 -22.21 -17.09
C LYS A 164 -23.35 -21.48 -15.74
N LYS A 165 -22.78 -22.12 -14.71
CA LYS A 165 -22.56 -21.50 -13.39
C LYS A 165 -21.49 -20.41 -13.45
N GLN A 166 -20.40 -20.66 -14.16
CA GLN A 166 -19.33 -19.68 -14.35
C GLN A 166 -19.83 -18.45 -15.09
N LYS A 167 -20.56 -18.63 -16.20
CA LYS A 167 -21.14 -17.52 -16.96
C LYS A 167 -22.10 -16.65 -16.12
N ARG A 168 -22.84 -17.24 -15.18
CA ARG A 168 -23.69 -16.47 -14.25
C ARG A 168 -22.88 -15.61 -13.28
N ARG A 169 -21.74 -16.12 -12.80
CA ARG A 169 -20.85 -15.37 -11.90
C ARG A 169 -20.17 -14.22 -12.63
N GLU A 170 -19.67 -14.45 -13.84
CA GLU A 170 -19.07 -13.41 -14.68
C GLU A 170 -20.07 -12.31 -15.02
N GLN A 171 -21.32 -12.66 -15.33
CA GLN A 171 -22.37 -11.68 -15.60
C GLN A 171 -22.74 -10.84 -14.37
N GLU A 172 -22.79 -11.44 -13.18
CA GLU A 172 -23.06 -10.74 -11.92
C GLU A 172 -21.91 -9.79 -11.55
N GLU A 173 -20.67 -10.21 -11.74
CA GLU A 173 -19.48 -9.38 -11.51
C GLU A 173 -19.40 -8.20 -12.50
N GLU A 174 -19.74 -8.42 -13.77
CA GLU A 174 -19.79 -7.36 -14.78
C GLU A 174 -20.87 -6.31 -14.47
N GLU A 175 -22.05 -6.76 -14.02
CA GLU A 175 -23.13 -5.87 -13.59
C GLU A 175 -22.73 -5.06 -12.34
N GLU A 176 -22.03 -5.68 -11.38
CA GLU A 176 -21.50 -4.97 -10.22
C GLU A 176 -20.47 -3.90 -10.61
N ARG A 177 -19.55 -4.22 -11.53
CA ARG A 177 -18.55 -3.25 -12.05
C ARG A 177 -19.23 -2.07 -12.73
N LEU A 178 -20.26 -2.30 -13.54
CA LEU A 178 -21.03 -1.23 -14.19
C LEU A 178 -21.77 -0.36 -13.16
N ARG A 179 -22.34 -0.96 -12.12
CA ARG A 179 -23.03 -0.23 -11.05
C ARG A 179 -22.07 0.68 -10.26
N ILE A 180 -20.85 0.22 -9.98
CA ILE A 180 -19.81 1.03 -9.34
C ILE A 180 -19.40 2.19 -10.24
N ALA A 181 -19.15 1.93 -11.53
CA ALA A 181 -18.77 2.94 -12.51
C ALA A 181 -19.86 4.03 -12.68
N GLU A 182 -21.14 3.65 -12.73
CA GLU A 182 -22.26 4.58 -12.81
C GLU A 182 -22.36 5.45 -11.55
N ASN A 183 -22.17 4.87 -10.36
CA ASN A 183 -22.21 5.61 -9.10
C ASN A 183 -21.06 6.63 -9.00
N GLU A 184 -19.87 6.26 -9.48
CA GLU A 184 -18.73 7.18 -9.52
C GLU A 184 -18.94 8.29 -10.55
N LYS A 185 -19.48 7.98 -11.74
CA LYS A 185 -19.85 8.99 -12.74
C LYS A 185 -20.87 9.98 -12.19
N ARG A 186 -21.89 9.50 -11.46
CA ARG A 186 -22.87 10.36 -10.77
C ARG A 186 -22.22 11.29 -9.76
N ARG A 187 -21.24 10.80 -8.99
CA ARG A 187 -20.46 11.63 -8.05
C ARG A 187 -19.64 12.70 -8.77
N GLN A 188 -19.05 12.37 -9.91
CA GLN A 188 -18.31 13.34 -10.74
C GLN A 188 -19.22 14.43 -11.31
N GLU A 189 -20.40 14.06 -11.83
CA GLU A 189 -21.39 15.01 -12.32
C GLU A 189 -21.88 15.95 -11.20
N GLU A 190 -22.12 15.43 -9.99
CA GLU A 190 -22.46 16.26 -8.82
C GLU A 190 -21.35 17.26 -8.47
N ARG A 191 -20.07 16.84 -8.55
CA ARG A 191 -18.93 17.74 -8.35
C ARG A 191 -18.89 18.83 -9.42
N GLN A 192 -19.07 18.48 -10.70
CA GLN A 192 -19.06 19.43 -11.81
C GLN A 192 -20.21 20.43 -11.71
N GLN A 193 -21.42 20.00 -11.33
CA GLN A 193 -22.55 20.91 -11.11
C GLN A 193 -22.29 21.92 -9.98
N LYS A 194 -21.66 21.48 -8.88
CA LYS A 194 -21.27 22.38 -7.78
C LYS A 194 -20.23 23.42 -8.19
N LEU A 195 -19.31 23.06 -9.09
CA LEU A 195 -18.30 23.99 -9.64
C LEU A 195 -18.93 24.98 -10.64
N GLY A 196 -19.94 24.57 -11.41
CA GLY A 196 -20.60 25.40 -12.43
C GLY A 196 -21.49 26.53 -11.88
N GLN A 197 -21.99 26.44 -10.65
CA GLN A 197 -22.90 27.45 -10.08
C GLN A 197 -22.20 28.64 -9.38
N LYS A 198 -20.86 28.74 -9.40
CA LYS A 198 -20.09 29.83 -8.77
C LYS A 198 -19.77 31.03 -9.67
N LYS A 199 -20.51 31.24 -10.77
CA LYS A 199 -20.40 32.48 -11.59
C LYS A 199 -21.71 33.27 -11.59
N THR A 200 -21.85 34.15 -10.59
CA THR A 200 -22.70 35.35 -10.69
C THR A 200 -21.79 36.56 -10.95
N PRO A 201 -21.95 37.29 -12.08
CA PRO A 201 -21.23 38.54 -12.36
C PRO A 201 -22.02 39.79 -11.94
N GLY A 202 -21.31 40.79 -11.38
CA GLY A 202 -21.80 42.15 -11.05
C GLY A 202 -22.20 42.29 -9.57
N GLU A 203 -21.67 43.21 -8.76
CA GLU A 203 -21.42 44.63 -9.03
C GLU A 203 -20.09 45.18 -8.45
N GLU A 204 -19.42 45.94 -9.32
CA GLU A 204 -18.44 47.04 -9.18
C GLU A 204 -18.90 48.14 -8.16
N GLU A 205 -18.11 49.04 -7.54
CA GLU A 205 -16.72 49.51 -7.63
C GLU A 205 -16.49 50.59 -6.53
N GLN A 206 -15.22 50.97 -6.33
CA GLN A 206 -14.68 52.26 -5.81
C GLN A 206 -14.31 52.32 -4.32
N SER A 207 -13.27 53.01 -3.88
CA SER A 207 -11.95 53.44 -4.37
C SER A 207 -11.28 54.19 -3.19
N ALA A 208 -9.96 54.32 -3.22
CA ALA A 208 -9.13 55.27 -2.46
C ALA A 208 -8.88 55.06 -0.95
N ALA A 209 -7.59 54.85 -0.63
CA ALA A 209 -6.96 55.14 0.67
C ALA A 209 -6.84 56.67 0.87
N PRO A 210 -6.75 57.21 2.10
CA PRO A 210 -5.51 57.07 2.88
C PRO A 210 -5.67 56.82 4.40
N ASN A 211 -4.68 56.10 4.91
CA ASN A 211 -4.13 56.01 6.27
C ASN A 211 -4.62 57.04 7.32
N ILE A 212 -5.38 56.59 8.35
CA ILE A 212 -5.27 57.03 9.76
C ILE A 212 -5.63 55.84 10.68
N THR A 213 -4.81 55.64 11.72
CA THR A 213 -4.83 54.62 12.78
C THR A 213 -5.97 54.86 13.82
N PRO A 214 -6.24 53.94 14.78
CA PRO A 214 -7.56 53.32 14.99
C PRO A 214 -8.38 53.90 16.16
N PRO A 215 -9.70 53.64 16.19
CA PRO A 215 -10.42 53.46 17.45
C PRO A 215 -10.87 52.01 17.60
N ARG A 216 -10.24 51.38 18.58
CA ARG A 216 -10.73 50.24 19.36
C ARG A 216 -12.24 50.30 19.55
N GLN A 217 -12.97 49.34 19.00
CA GLN A 217 -14.27 48.88 19.51
C GLN A 217 -14.62 47.48 18.98
N GLN A 218 -14.51 46.52 19.92
CA GLN A 218 -15.46 45.43 20.18
C GLN A 218 -15.56 44.28 19.18
N GLU A 219 -14.67 43.31 19.39
CA GLU A 219 -14.97 41.91 19.73
C GLU A 219 -16.37 41.41 19.31
N LYS A 220 -16.43 40.81 18.11
CA LYS A 220 -17.31 39.69 17.83
C LYS A 220 -16.44 38.51 17.39
N GLY A 221 -16.43 37.46 18.22
CA GLY A 221 -15.85 36.13 18.04
C GLY A 221 -14.94 35.92 16.84
N GLN A 222 -13.63 36.16 17.04
CA GLN A 222 -12.62 35.51 16.22
C GLN A 222 -12.54 34.06 16.68
N ASP A 223 -13.41 33.21 16.13
CA ASP A 223 -13.18 31.78 16.14
C ASP A 223 -11.83 31.54 15.47
N GLY A 224 -10.83 31.20 16.29
CA GLY A 224 -9.43 31.15 15.90
C GLY A 224 -9.25 30.41 14.58
N ALA A 225 -8.82 31.14 13.54
CA ALA A 225 -8.53 30.59 12.24
C ALA A 225 -7.59 29.40 12.42
N LYS A 226 -8.07 28.21 12.06
CA LYS A 226 -7.29 26.99 12.18
C LYS A 226 -6.47 26.87 10.91
N SER A 227 -5.18 26.63 11.04
CA SER A 227 -4.29 26.37 9.91
C SER A 227 -3.73 24.96 9.96
N CYS A 228 -3.44 24.40 8.80
CA CYS A 228 -2.78 23.10 8.71
C CYS A 228 -1.27 23.29 8.59
N ASN A 229 -0.50 22.78 9.56
CA ASN A 229 0.97 22.89 9.56
C ASN A 229 1.63 22.20 8.34
N THR A 230 0.99 21.17 7.79
CA THR A 230 1.54 20.43 6.64
C THR A 230 1.26 21.13 5.32
N CYS A 231 0.09 21.76 5.18
CA CYS A 231 -0.36 22.31 3.90
C CYS A 231 -0.30 23.83 3.85
N GLY A 232 -0.09 24.51 4.98
CA GLY A 232 -0.07 25.98 5.06
C GLY A 232 -1.43 26.65 4.86
N GLY A 233 -2.51 25.88 4.58
CA GLY A 233 -3.86 26.41 4.38
C GLY A 233 -4.45 27.01 5.65
N ALA A 234 -5.12 28.15 5.52
CA ALA A 234 -5.88 28.81 6.59
C ALA A 234 -7.39 28.61 6.36
N PHE A 235 -8.10 28.21 7.39
CA PHE A 235 -9.53 27.86 7.31
C PHE A 235 -10.35 28.79 8.20
N ALA A 236 -11.49 29.25 7.66
CA ALA A 236 -12.37 30.19 8.34
C ALA A 236 -13.16 29.53 9.46
N ASN A 237 -13.45 28.23 9.34
CA ASN A 237 -14.23 27.49 10.33
C ASN A 237 -13.65 26.09 10.62
N ALA A 238 -14.02 25.55 11.78
CA ALA A 238 -13.58 24.23 12.21
C ALA A 238 -14.15 23.07 11.38
N ALA A 239 -15.17 23.30 10.55
CA ALA A 239 -15.74 22.30 9.66
C ALA A 239 -14.86 22.13 8.42
N GLU A 240 -14.46 23.23 7.77
CA GLU A 240 -13.50 23.28 6.67
C GLU A 240 -12.15 22.71 7.08
N TYR A 241 -11.66 23.06 8.27
CA TYR A 241 -10.43 22.46 8.80
C TYR A 241 -10.51 20.93 8.88
N ARG A 242 -11.64 20.38 9.32
CA ARG A 242 -11.86 18.91 9.39
C ARG A 242 -12.07 18.28 8.01
N ALA A 243 -12.68 19.01 7.08
CA ALA A 243 -12.86 18.56 5.71
C ALA A 243 -11.52 18.52 4.95
N HIS A 244 -10.62 19.45 5.23
CA HIS A 244 -9.28 19.52 4.63
C HIS A 244 -8.48 18.22 4.82
N PHE A 245 -8.51 17.58 5.99
CA PHE A 245 -7.81 16.31 6.20
C PHE A 245 -8.30 15.16 5.29
N ARG A 246 -9.48 15.30 4.69
CA ARG A 246 -10.04 14.36 3.72
C ARG A 246 -9.82 14.77 2.27
N SER A 247 -9.29 15.97 2.01
CA SER A 247 -9.07 16.45 0.64
C SER A 247 -7.85 15.79 0.00
N ASP A 248 -7.87 15.72 -1.34
CA ASP A 248 -6.76 15.16 -2.11
C ASP A 248 -5.50 16.02 -1.98
N TRP A 249 -5.64 17.34 -1.85
CA TRP A 249 -4.53 18.26 -1.57
C TRP A 249 -3.78 17.92 -0.27
N HIS A 250 -4.50 17.60 0.81
CA HIS A 250 -3.86 17.21 2.08
C HIS A 250 -3.11 15.89 1.97
N ARG A 251 -3.72 14.90 1.31
CA ARG A 251 -3.11 13.59 1.05
C ARG A 251 -1.86 13.69 0.18
N PHE A 252 -1.91 14.55 -0.82
CA PHE A 252 -0.78 14.83 -1.71
C PHE A 252 0.40 15.44 -0.94
N ASN A 253 0.14 16.49 -0.15
CA ASN A 253 1.18 17.12 0.67
C ASN A 253 1.75 16.19 1.75
N GLN A 254 0.94 15.29 2.31
CA GLN A 254 1.47 14.22 3.18
C GLN A 254 2.44 13.30 2.44
N LYS A 255 2.12 12.87 1.21
CA LYS A 255 3.01 12.04 0.39
C LYS A 255 4.33 12.78 0.07
N LEU A 256 4.27 14.07 -0.26
CA LEU A 256 5.48 14.88 -0.49
C LEU A 256 6.34 14.99 0.75
N LYS A 257 5.71 15.24 1.92
CA LYS A 257 6.42 15.30 3.20
C LYS A 257 7.13 14.00 3.54
N LEU A 258 6.52 12.84 3.28
CA LEU A 258 7.16 11.53 3.47
C LEU A 258 8.35 11.31 2.52
N LYS A 259 8.30 11.90 1.32
CA LYS A 259 9.41 11.89 0.36
C LYS A 259 10.47 12.98 0.64
N GLY A 260 10.32 13.78 1.70
CA GLY A 260 11.21 14.90 2.01
C GLY A 260 11.11 16.07 1.03
N VAL A 261 10.04 16.13 0.23
CA VAL A 261 9.78 17.18 -0.76
C VAL A 261 8.94 18.28 -0.13
N THR A 262 9.18 19.53 -0.53
CA THR A 262 8.42 20.69 -0.05
C THR A 262 6.93 20.56 -0.36
N PRO A 263 6.03 20.81 0.61
CA PRO A 263 4.59 20.84 0.37
C PRO A 263 4.22 21.86 -0.71
N VAL A 264 3.20 21.53 -1.50
CA VAL A 264 2.71 22.35 -2.60
C VAL A 264 1.51 23.18 -2.13
N SER A 265 1.45 24.44 -2.57
CA SER A 265 0.34 25.33 -2.25
C SER A 265 -0.97 24.89 -2.89
N GLU A 266 -2.10 25.42 -2.44
CA GLU A 266 -3.41 25.07 -3.01
C GLU A 266 -3.53 25.49 -4.47
N GLU A 267 -3.00 26.66 -4.84
CA GLU A 267 -3.01 27.17 -6.22
C GLU A 267 -2.18 26.28 -7.15
N GLU A 268 -0.98 25.89 -6.73
CA GLU A 268 -0.13 24.98 -7.50
C GLU A 268 -0.76 23.58 -7.65
N PHE A 269 -1.43 23.09 -6.61
CA PHE A 269 -2.13 21.80 -6.67
C PHE A 269 -3.28 21.82 -7.68
N LEU A 270 -4.00 22.94 -7.80
CA LEU A 270 -5.08 23.11 -8.78
C LEU A 270 -4.57 23.28 -10.23
N LEU A 271 -3.32 23.74 -10.40
CA LEU A 271 -2.66 23.87 -11.71
C LEU A 271 -2.10 22.53 -12.21
N CYS A 272 -1.77 21.61 -11.30
CA CYS A 272 -1.36 20.25 -11.65
C CYS A 272 -2.59 19.41 -12.02
N ASP A 273 -2.85 19.19 -13.30
CA ASP A 273 -3.93 18.33 -13.78
C ASP A 273 -3.83 16.93 -13.13
N ALA A 274 -4.84 16.59 -12.32
CA ALA A 274 -4.90 15.32 -11.58
C ALA A 274 -4.79 14.08 -12.49
N ASP A 275 -5.20 14.20 -13.76
CA ASP A 275 -5.16 13.11 -14.74
C ASP A 275 -3.74 12.70 -15.13
N THR A 276 -2.78 13.63 -15.13
CA THR A 276 -1.37 13.28 -15.41
C THR A 276 -0.69 12.56 -14.24
N PHE A 277 -1.23 12.67 -13.03
CA PHE A 277 -0.58 12.19 -11.81
C PHE A 277 -1.11 10.83 -11.33
N PHE A 278 -2.39 10.52 -11.55
CA PHE A 278 -2.97 9.20 -11.23
C PHE A 278 -3.13 8.28 -12.45
N GLY A 279 -3.01 8.80 -13.66
CA GLY A 279 -3.20 8.05 -14.92
C GLY A 279 -1.95 7.33 -15.44
N GLY A 280 -0.83 7.35 -14.72
CA GLY A 280 0.40 6.67 -15.11
C GLY A 280 0.58 5.34 -14.38
N VAL A 281 -0.11 4.31 -14.87
CA VAL A 281 0.27 2.89 -14.67
C VAL A 281 0.53 2.30 -16.05
#